data_AF-A0A0B7HR01-F1
#
_entry.id   AF-A0A0B7HR01-F1
#
_cell.length_a   1.000
_cell.length_b   1.000
_cell.length_c   1.000
_cell.angle_alpha   90.00
_cell.angle_beta   90.00
_cell.angle_gamma   90.00
#
_symmetry.space_group_name_H-M   'P 1'
#
loop_
_entity.id
_entity.type
_entity.pdbx_description
1 polymer ?
#
loop_
_entity_poly.entity_id
_entity_poly.type
_entity_poly.pdbx_seq_one_letter_code
_entity_poly.pdbx_strand_id
1 'polypeptide(L)' 'MSKNLTKRSEDYSKWYNELVVKAELAENSGVRGCMVIKPYGYAIWEKCKQS' A
#
# COMPACT_ATOMS: atom_id res chain seq x y z
N MET A 1 8.37 12.16 12.38
CA MET A 1 6.93 12.39 12.14
C MET A 1 6.16 11.13 12.48
N SER A 2 5.66 11.04 13.71
CA SER A 2 4.84 9.91 14.19
C SER A 2 3.54 9.88 13.39
N LYS A 3 3.54 9.19 12.25
CA LYS A 3 2.36 9.04 11.39
C LYS A 3 1.35 8.20 12.17
N ASN A 4 0.35 8.85 12.77
CA ASN A 4 -0.85 8.19 13.32
C ASN A 4 -1.43 7.26 12.25
N LEU A 5 -1.13 5.98 12.36
CA LEU A 5 -1.71 4.92 11.55
C LEU A 5 -2.93 4.44 12.33
N THR A 6 -4.09 4.33 11.67
CA THR A 6 -5.27 3.73 12.31
C THR A 6 -4.89 2.37 12.88
N LYS A 7 -5.34 2.03 14.09
CA LYS A 7 -5.03 0.72 14.66
C LYS A 7 -5.70 -0.35 13.81
N ARG A 8 -4.95 -1.42 13.49
CA ARG A 8 -5.47 -2.57 12.74
C ARG A 8 -6.75 -3.16 13.36
N SER A 9 -6.86 -3.10 14.70
CA SER A 9 -8.01 -3.60 15.46
C SER A 9 -9.24 -2.70 15.42
N GLU A 10 -9.09 -1.45 15.02
CA GLU A 10 -10.16 -0.45 15.03
C GLU A 10 -10.81 -0.33 13.65
N ASP A 11 -9.99 -0.22 12.60
CA ASP A 11 -10.46 -0.23 11.21
C ASP A 11 -9.36 -0.82 10.32
N TYR A 12 -9.56 -2.08 9.95
CA TYR A 12 -8.62 -2.82 9.10
C TYR A 12 -8.52 -2.25 7.69
N SER A 13 -9.67 -1.87 7.11
CA SER A 13 -9.74 -1.35 5.74
C SER A 13 -9.00 -0.04 5.62
N LYS A 14 -9.21 0.88 6.56
CA LYS A 14 -8.50 2.15 6.60
C LYS A 14 -7.02 1.96 6.91
N TRP A 15 -6.69 1.12 7.89
CA TRP A 15 -5.30 0.78 8.21
C TRP A 15 -4.54 0.26 6.98
N TYR A 16 -5.13 -0.67 6.23
CA TYR A 16 -4.51 -1.25 5.04
C TYR A 16 -4.25 -0.19 3.96
N ASN A 17 -5.26 0.61 3.63
CA ASN A 17 -5.13 1.67 2.63
C ASN A 17 -4.07 2.71 3.05
N GLU A 18 -4.08 3.12 4.32
CA GLU A 18 -3.07 4.04 4.84
C GLU A 18 -1.66 3.43 4.81
N LEU A 19 -1.52 2.14 5.13
CA LEU A 19 -0.24 1.44 5.10
C LEU A 19 0.31 1.38 3.67
N VAL A 20 -0.50 0.96 2.70
CA VAL A 20 -0.10 0.85 1.28
C VAL A 20 0.42 2.19 0.74
N VAL A 21 -0.26 3.29 1.07
CA VAL A 21 0.14 4.64 0.65
C VAL A 21 1.35 5.16 1.44
N LYS A 22 1.35 5.00 2.77
CA LYS A 22 2.43 5.52 3.64
C LYS A 22 3.75 4.77 3.46
N ALA A 23 3.71 3.49 3.10
CA ALA A 23 4.86 2.65 2.79
C ALA A 23 5.28 2.73 1.31
N GLU A 24 4.64 3.61 0.53
CA GLU A 24 4.96 3.82 -0.88
C GLU A 24 4.94 2.55 -1.72
N LEU A 25 3.97 1.66 -1.45
CA LEU A 25 3.80 0.40 -2.19
C LEU A 25 3.00 0.61 -3.47
N ALA A 26 1.90 1.35 -3.37
CA ALA A 26 1.05 1.69 -4.50
C ALA A 26 0.31 3.01 -4.26
N GLU A 27 -0.13 3.65 -5.33
CA GLU A 27 -0.93 4.87 -5.31
C GLU A 27 -2.18 4.72 -6.18
N ASN A 28 -3.21 5.53 -5.89
CA ASN A 28 -4.42 5.54 -6.71
C ASN A 28 -4.11 6.10 -8.10
N SER A 29 -4.57 5.41 -9.15
CA SER A 29 -4.54 5.93 -10.51
C SER A 29 -5.64 6.98 -10.71
N GLY A 30 -5.49 7.83 -11.73
CA GLY A 30 -6.57 8.72 -12.17
C GLY A 30 -7.78 7.97 -12.73
N VAL A 31 -7.65 6.67 -13.01
CA VAL A 31 -8.75 5.79 -13.43
C VAL A 31 -9.31 5.04 -12.22
N ARG A 32 -10.62 5.15 -12.03
CA ARG A 32 -11.34 4.44 -10.96
C ARG A 32 -11.10 2.93 -11.07
N GLY A 33 -10.65 2.33 -9.98
CA GLY A 33 -10.38 0.88 -9.90
C GLY A 33 -8.97 0.49 -10.36
N CYS A 34 -8.16 1.43 -10.85
CA CYS A 34 -6.75 1.18 -11.17
C CYS A 34 -5.84 1.72 -10.07
N MET A 35 -4.73 1.01 -9.84
CA MET A 35 -3.66 1.44 -8.94
C MET A 35 -2.34 1.42 -9.69
N VAL A 36 -1.46 2.36 -9.37
CA VAL A 36 -0.09 2.40 -9.87
C VAL A 36 0.81 1.81 -8.80
N ILE A 37 1.47 0.69 -9.12
CA ILE A 37 2.43 0.05 -8.22
C ILE A 37 3.74 0.85 -8.27
N LYS A 38 4.23 1.28 -7.12
CA LYS A 38 5.50 2.02 -7.03
C LYS A 38 6.69 1.05 -7.10
N PRO A 39 7.91 1.53 -7.43
CA PRO A 39 9.09 0.67 -7.56
C PRO A 39 9.35 -0.24 -6.35
N TYR A 40 9.10 0.26 -5.13
CA TYR A 40 9.25 -0.53 -3.91
C TYR A 40 8.23 -1.67 -3.80
N GLY A 41 6.95 -1.41 -4.10
CA GLY A 41 5.92 -2.44 -4.16
C GLY A 41 6.19 -3.47 -5.24
N TYR A 42 6.70 -3.03 -6.40
CA TYR A 42 7.04 -3.91 -7.51
C TYR A 42 8.21 -4.84 -7.16
N ALA A 43 9.26 -4.33 -6.50
CA ALA A 43 10.38 -5.15 -6.04
C ALA A 43 9.97 -6.28 -5.07
N ILE A 44 8.95 -6.04 -4.24
CA ILE A 44 8.38 -7.09 -3.37
C ILE A 44 7.66 -8.13 -4.21
N TRP A 45 6.83 -7.70 -5.17
CA TRP A 45 6.12 -8.60 -6.06
C TRP A 45 7.07 -9.47 -6.89
N GLU A 46 8.17 -8.91 -7.40
CA GLU A 46 9.18 -9.67 -8.15
C GLU A 46 9.80 -10.78 -7.29
N LYS A 47 10.09 -10.51 -6.01
CA LYS A 47 10.57 -11.52 -5.06
C LYS A 47 9.53 -12.61 -4.81
N CYS A 48 8.25 -12.25 -4.65
CA CYS A 48 7.18 -13.23 -4.49
C CYS A 48 6.99 -14.10 -5.72
N LYS A 49 7.14 -13.54 -6.94
CA LYS A 49 7.00 -14.27 -8.20
C LYS A 49 8.14 -15.25 -8.48
N GLN A 50 9.35 -14.93 -8.00
CA GLN A 50 10.54 -15.77 -8.18
C GLN A 50 10.65 -16.91 -7.15
N SER A 51 9.70 -17.00 -6.20
CA SER A 51 9.64 -18.06 -5.17
C SER A 51 8.90 -19.30 -5.65
#